data_AF-A0A496LDX4-F1
#
_entry.id   AF-A0A496LDX4-F1
#
_cell.length_a   1.000
_cell.length_b   1.000
_cell.length_c   1.000
_cell.angle_alpha   90.00
_cell.angle_beta   90.00
_cell.angle_gamma   90.00
#
_symmetry.space_group_name_H-M   'P 1'
#
loop_
_entity.id
_entity.type
_entity.pdbx_description
1 polymer ?
#
loop_
_entity_poly.entity_id
_entity_poly.type
_entity_poly.pdbx_seq_one_letter_code
_entity_poly.pdbx_strand_id
1 'polypeptide(L)'
;MSIVTTVRQTSDLQYDQHRYVSTMNMVRMNRQLSRNRIFFTIFAARLRIALSRHIGGSGSRRVINKLSNKNSITMSGIISLTGDLGSGKSTVSTILCKQLHYEYIYTGQIQRRIAERYAMTTNELNVYAETHPEIDREIDDTFKSLVDANSLIVDSRMAWFFIPTSFKVFLKTNIVVSAKRISGDQRRINENYESIQEAALKIVERKKSEVKRYKQYYGVDCLDLTNYDLIIDTTEISPDEVCDIILKEFAKFTHDSRHYKKRAFVSPKNLYPTLPTDDSESVKVTYYDSFDYIVSGHRAVADSLRAGSKLIEVEYIMPDNKDITPDKTLLRQWQQAHGFEYLIEP
;
A
#
# COMPACT_ATOMS: atom_id res chain seq x y z
N MET A 1 -68.35 -5.42 31.49
CA MET A 1 -68.11 -4.00 31.14
C MET A 1 -67.23 -3.41 32.23
N SER A 2 -66.09 -2.77 32.04
CA SER A 2 -65.28 -2.44 30.87
C SER A 2 -63.95 -1.95 31.48
N ILE A 3 -62.80 -2.51 31.12
CA ILE A 3 -61.49 -1.83 31.10
C ILE A 3 -60.66 -2.59 30.04
N VAL A 4 -60.82 -2.21 28.78
CA VAL A 4 -59.89 -2.50 27.67
C VAL A 4 -59.77 -1.20 26.88
N THR A 5 -59.04 -0.22 27.41
CA THR A 5 -58.79 1.04 26.68
C THR A 5 -57.56 1.78 27.20
N THR A 6 -56.40 1.12 27.34
CA THR A 6 -55.16 1.88 27.66
C THR A 6 -53.86 1.23 27.16
N VAL A 7 -53.86 0.51 26.03
CA VAL A 7 -52.62 -0.04 25.45
C VAL A 7 -52.42 0.34 23.97
N ARG A 8 -53.37 1.04 23.32
CA ARG A 8 -53.29 1.35 21.88
C ARG A 8 -52.77 2.74 21.50
N GLN A 9 -52.52 3.65 22.44
CA GLN A 9 -52.08 5.02 22.09
C GLN A 9 -50.56 5.25 22.16
N THR A 10 -49.79 4.35 22.78
CA THR A 10 -48.33 4.52 22.90
C THR A 10 -47.54 3.87 21.76
N SER A 11 -48.12 2.88 21.05
CA SER A 11 -47.45 2.23 19.92
C SER A 11 -47.48 3.07 18.64
N ASP A 12 -48.55 3.82 18.39
CA ASP A 12 -48.72 4.56 17.13
C ASP A 12 -47.88 5.85 17.11
N LEU A 13 -47.67 6.50 18.27
CA LEU A 13 -46.82 7.70 18.38
C LEU A 13 -45.31 7.40 18.23
N GLN A 14 -44.84 6.23 18.67
CA GLN A 14 -43.45 5.80 18.44
C GLN A 14 -43.23 5.31 17.00
N TYR A 15 -44.22 4.68 16.38
CA TYR A 15 -44.13 4.20 14.99
C TYR A 15 -44.11 5.37 13.98
N ASP A 16 -44.85 6.45 14.26
CA ASP A 16 -44.85 7.64 13.40
C ASP A 16 -43.58 8.51 13.56
N GLN A 17 -43.00 8.62 14.76
CA GLN A 17 -41.73 9.33 14.94
C GLN A 17 -40.56 8.63 14.25
N HIS A 18 -40.51 7.29 14.23
CA HIS A 18 -39.48 6.55 13.50
C HIS A 18 -39.62 6.68 11.97
N ARG A 19 -40.84 6.73 11.42
CA ARG A 19 -41.06 7.01 9.99
C ARG A 19 -40.72 8.46 9.62
N TYR A 20 -41.04 9.43 10.47
CA TYR A 20 -40.75 10.85 10.21
C TYR A 20 -39.24 11.16 10.28
N VAL A 21 -38.51 10.58 11.24
CA VAL A 21 -37.05 10.71 11.33
C VAL A 21 -36.35 9.96 10.18
N SER A 22 -36.88 8.80 9.76
CA SER A 22 -36.33 8.03 8.63
C SER A 22 -36.56 8.71 7.27
N THR A 23 -37.74 9.34 7.06
CA THR A 23 -38.04 10.08 5.82
C THR A 23 -37.36 11.45 5.76
N MET A 24 -37.24 12.18 6.88
CA MET A 24 -36.44 13.42 6.93
C MET A 24 -34.94 13.14 6.73
N ASN A 25 -34.41 12.03 7.27
CA ASN A 25 -33.04 11.61 7.01
C ASN A 25 -32.85 11.18 5.54
N MET A 26 -33.77 10.45 4.93
CA MET A 26 -33.71 10.10 3.50
C MET A 26 -33.80 11.31 2.58
N VAL A 27 -34.65 12.31 2.87
CA VAL A 27 -34.76 13.54 2.04
C VAL A 27 -33.54 14.44 2.21
N ARG A 28 -32.96 14.53 3.42
CA ARG A 28 -31.64 15.16 3.64
C ARG A 28 -30.55 14.41 2.88
N MET A 29 -30.51 13.08 2.98
CA MET A 29 -29.51 12.21 2.35
C MET A 29 -29.60 12.24 0.81
N ASN A 30 -30.79 12.27 0.22
CA ASN A 30 -30.97 12.41 -1.24
C ASN A 30 -30.60 13.82 -1.77
N ARG A 31 -30.87 14.89 -1.00
CA ARG A 31 -30.36 16.24 -1.30
C ARG A 31 -28.84 16.34 -1.10
N GLN A 32 -28.26 15.48 -0.26
CA GLN A 32 -26.82 15.39 0.00
C GLN A 32 -26.11 14.58 -1.10
N LEU A 33 -26.69 13.47 -1.56
CA LEU A 33 -26.19 12.65 -2.68
C LEU A 33 -26.16 13.40 -4.02
N SER A 34 -27.18 14.25 -4.28
CA SER A 34 -27.19 15.14 -5.46
C SER A 34 -26.15 16.27 -5.36
N ARG A 35 -25.91 16.82 -4.16
CA ARG A 35 -24.78 17.73 -3.88
C ARG A 35 -23.42 17.02 -3.98
N ASN A 36 -23.33 15.74 -3.63
CA ASN A 36 -22.11 14.94 -3.67
C ASN A 36 -21.66 14.63 -5.11
N ARG A 37 -22.59 14.40 -6.05
CA ARG A 37 -22.28 14.31 -7.49
C ARG A 37 -21.67 15.61 -8.03
N ILE A 38 -22.28 16.75 -7.68
CA ILE A 38 -21.81 18.08 -8.08
C ILE A 38 -20.43 18.37 -7.46
N PHE A 39 -20.20 17.94 -6.22
CA PHE A 39 -18.91 18.14 -5.54
C PHE A 39 -17.79 17.27 -6.11
N PHE A 40 -18.05 16.04 -6.53
CA PHE A 40 -17.06 15.21 -7.26
C PHE A 40 -16.72 15.79 -8.64
N THR A 41 -17.71 16.34 -9.35
CA THR A 41 -17.45 17.10 -10.58
C THR A 41 -16.60 18.34 -10.29
N ILE A 42 -16.88 19.08 -9.20
CA ILE A 42 -16.10 20.25 -8.79
C ILE A 42 -14.71 19.87 -8.27
N PHE A 43 -14.54 18.74 -7.60
CA PHE A 43 -13.25 18.24 -7.11
C PHE A 43 -12.38 17.76 -8.27
N ALA A 44 -12.92 16.93 -9.17
CA ALA A 44 -12.23 16.53 -10.39
C ALA A 44 -11.92 17.75 -11.28
N ALA A 45 -12.82 18.74 -11.34
CA ALA A 45 -12.57 20.00 -12.05
C ALA A 45 -11.54 20.88 -11.34
N ARG A 46 -11.52 20.95 -10.00
CA ARG A 46 -10.50 21.69 -9.23
C ARG A 46 -9.14 21.02 -9.29
N LEU A 47 -9.09 19.69 -9.32
CA LEU A 47 -7.89 18.91 -9.61
C LEU A 47 -7.41 19.23 -11.02
N ARG A 48 -8.28 19.16 -12.04
CA ARG A 48 -7.95 19.56 -13.43
C ARG A 48 -7.51 21.03 -13.56
N ILE A 49 -8.12 21.96 -12.82
CA ILE A 49 -7.79 23.40 -12.84
C ILE A 49 -6.48 23.69 -12.10
N ALA A 50 -6.23 23.04 -10.96
CA ALA A 50 -4.95 23.12 -10.25
C ALA A 50 -3.81 22.55 -11.12
N LEU A 51 -4.07 21.45 -11.83
CA LEU A 51 -3.16 20.83 -12.81
C LEU A 51 -2.92 21.70 -14.04
N SER A 52 -3.86 22.56 -14.44
CA SER A 52 -3.72 23.48 -15.59
C SER A 52 -3.06 24.81 -15.24
N ARG A 53 -3.12 25.26 -13.98
CA ARG A 53 -2.60 26.57 -13.53
C ARG A 53 -1.09 26.62 -13.26
N HIS A 54 -0.39 25.49 -13.28
CA HIS A 54 1.07 25.47 -13.18
C HIS A 54 1.81 25.85 -14.47
N ILE A 55 1.08 26.17 -15.55
CA ILE A 55 1.61 26.78 -16.77
C ILE A 55 1.10 28.23 -16.85
N GLY A 56 1.76 29.16 -16.15
CA GLY A 56 1.49 30.59 -16.33
C GLY A 56 1.55 31.40 -15.04
N GLY A 57 2.72 31.95 -14.72
CA GLY A 57 2.91 32.83 -13.57
C GLY A 57 4.30 33.47 -13.58
N SER A 58 4.52 34.40 -14.50
CA SER A 58 5.71 35.26 -14.56
C SER A 58 5.69 36.26 -13.39
N GLY A 59 6.67 36.20 -12.48
CA GLY A 59 6.92 37.32 -11.57
C GLY A 59 7.50 37.01 -10.20
N SER A 60 8.64 36.30 -10.12
CA SER A 60 9.66 36.55 -9.07
C SER A 60 10.95 35.79 -9.41
N ARG A 61 11.59 36.21 -10.52
CA ARG A 61 12.91 35.72 -10.95
C ARG A 61 13.98 36.66 -10.40
N ARG A 62 14.72 36.18 -9.40
CA ARG A 62 15.96 36.70 -8.77
C ARG A 62 15.74 36.48 -7.27
N VAL A 63 15.95 35.28 -6.74
CA VAL A 63 17.18 35.01 -5.94
C VAL A 63 17.46 33.49 -5.73
N ILE A 64 16.70 32.56 -6.32
CA ILE A 64 16.86 31.10 -6.06
C ILE A 64 17.55 30.34 -7.23
N ASN A 65 18.18 31.04 -8.17
CA ASN A 65 18.95 30.37 -9.24
C ASN A 65 20.43 30.26 -8.88
N LYS A 66 20.78 29.29 -8.04
CA LYS A 66 22.15 28.73 -8.04
C LYS A 66 22.29 27.24 -7.73
N LEU A 67 21.19 26.49 -7.62
CA LEU A 67 21.24 25.03 -7.38
C LEU A 67 20.20 24.24 -8.21
N SER A 68 19.70 24.77 -9.33
CA SER A 68 18.92 23.95 -10.28
C SER A 68 19.89 23.13 -11.14
N ASN A 69 20.15 21.90 -10.70
CA ASN A 69 20.93 20.94 -11.46
C ASN A 69 20.22 20.64 -12.79
N LYS A 70 20.99 20.66 -13.88
CA LYS A 70 20.54 20.33 -15.24
C LYS A 70 20.17 18.84 -15.26
N ASN A 71 18.89 18.50 -15.12
CA ASN A 71 18.21 17.27 -15.55
C ASN A 71 16.81 17.15 -14.88
N SER A 72 16.01 18.21 -14.84
CA SER A 72 14.61 18.09 -14.43
C SER A 72 13.83 17.42 -15.56
N ILE A 73 13.88 16.09 -15.62
CA ILE A 73 12.92 15.34 -16.42
C ILE A 73 11.60 15.48 -15.68
N THR A 74 10.66 16.26 -16.23
CA THR A 74 9.29 16.31 -15.73
C THR A 74 8.62 15.02 -16.12
N MET A 75 8.75 14.01 -15.27
CA MET A 75 8.04 12.76 -15.44
C MET A 75 6.57 13.00 -15.22
N SER A 76 5.74 12.38 -16.05
CA SER A 76 4.30 12.38 -15.88
C SER A 76 3.83 10.95 -15.65
N GLY A 77 2.99 10.76 -14.64
CA GLY A 77 2.32 9.50 -14.39
C GLY A 77 1.86 9.39 -12.94
N ILE A 78 1.46 8.17 -12.59
CA ILE A 78 0.97 7.82 -11.26
C ILE A 78 1.92 6.75 -10.70
N ILE A 79 2.38 6.93 -9.46
CA ILE A 79 3.08 5.87 -8.72
C ILE A 79 2.13 5.38 -7.63
N SER A 80 1.75 4.10 -7.69
CA SER A 80 1.00 3.48 -6.59
C SER A 80 1.97 2.75 -5.67
N LEU A 81 1.95 3.07 -4.39
CA LEU A 81 2.75 2.45 -3.35
C LEU A 81 1.88 1.50 -2.52
N THR A 82 2.22 0.22 -2.58
CA THR A 82 1.78 -0.83 -1.67
C THR A 82 2.99 -1.37 -0.90
N GLY A 83 2.77 -2.17 0.15
CA GLY A 83 3.89 -2.77 0.88
C GLY A 83 3.54 -3.14 2.30
N ASP A 84 4.41 -3.91 2.95
CA ASP A 84 4.22 -4.42 4.30
C ASP A 84 3.95 -3.30 5.33
N LEU A 85 3.32 -3.64 6.47
CA LEU A 85 3.27 -2.68 7.58
C LEU A 85 4.70 -2.39 8.04
N GLY A 86 5.01 -1.14 8.38
CA GLY A 86 6.37 -0.76 8.80
C GLY A 86 7.40 -0.65 7.66
N SER A 87 7.02 -0.83 6.39
CA SER A 87 7.95 -0.75 5.26
C SER A 87 8.38 0.66 4.83
N GLY A 88 7.96 1.70 5.56
CA GLY A 88 8.36 3.08 5.28
C GLY A 88 7.59 3.78 4.16
N LYS A 89 6.48 3.20 3.64
CA LYS A 89 5.62 3.79 2.60
C LYS A 89 5.38 5.28 2.77
N SER A 90 4.83 5.71 3.90
CA SER A 90 4.48 7.13 4.08
C SER A 90 5.69 8.06 4.09
N THR A 91 6.86 7.57 4.54
CA THR A 91 8.13 8.31 4.46
C THR A 91 8.60 8.43 3.00
N VAL A 92 8.63 7.31 2.29
CA VAL A 92 9.00 7.24 0.86
C VAL A 92 8.07 8.11 0.01
N SER A 93 6.75 8.01 0.20
CA SER A 93 5.76 8.86 -0.47
C SER A 93 6.05 10.35 -0.25
N THR A 94 6.39 10.75 0.99
CA THR A 94 6.68 12.15 1.32
C THR A 94 7.93 12.66 0.59
N ILE A 95 8.97 11.84 0.50
CA ILE A 95 10.21 12.19 -0.21
C ILE A 95 9.93 12.29 -1.72
N LEU A 96 9.27 11.30 -2.31
CA LEU A 96 8.91 11.29 -3.74
C LEU A 96 8.03 12.48 -4.11
N CYS A 97 7.04 12.84 -3.31
CA CYS A 97 6.19 14.01 -3.56
C CYS A 97 7.00 15.31 -3.60
N LYS A 98 8.00 15.45 -2.71
CA LYS A 98 8.89 16.61 -2.70
C LYS A 98 9.80 16.64 -3.93
N GLN A 99 10.38 15.50 -4.31
CA GLN A 99 11.33 15.41 -5.43
C GLN A 99 10.65 15.56 -6.79
N LEU A 100 9.44 15.00 -6.96
CA LEU A 100 8.68 15.03 -8.21
C LEU A 100 7.70 16.20 -8.30
N HIS A 101 7.43 16.91 -7.20
CA HIS A 101 6.33 17.87 -7.08
C HIS A 101 4.96 17.27 -7.41
N TYR A 102 4.76 16.01 -7.02
CA TYR A 102 3.50 15.30 -7.22
C TYR A 102 2.54 15.53 -6.06
N GLU A 103 1.25 15.41 -6.34
CA GLU A 103 0.23 15.34 -5.31
C GLU A 103 0.30 14.00 -4.56
N TYR A 104 -0.14 14.00 -3.30
CA TYR A 104 -0.17 12.82 -2.45
C TYR A 104 -1.59 12.46 -2.03
N ILE A 105 -2.04 11.26 -2.39
CA ILE A 105 -3.32 10.69 -1.95
C ILE A 105 -3.05 9.36 -1.23
N TYR A 106 -3.77 9.11 -0.15
CA TYR A 106 -3.67 7.85 0.58
C TYR A 106 -5.02 7.42 1.16
N THR A 107 -5.22 6.11 1.36
CA THR A 107 -6.53 5.54 1.77
C THR A 107 -7.11 6.22 3.01
N GLY A 108 -6.30 6.44 4.06
CA GLY A 108 -6.77 7.07 5.29
C GLY A 108 -7.19 8.54 5.11
N GLN A 109 -6.69 9.24 4.09
CA GLN A 109 -7.17 10.59 3.74
C GLN A 109 -8.56 10.52 3.11
N ILE A 110 -8.79 9.57 2.21
CA ILE A 110 -10.08 9.36 1.53
C ILE A 110 -11.14 8.96 2.57
N GLN A 111 -10.83 7.98 3.42
CA GLN A 111 -11.74 7.53 4.47
C GLN A 111 -12.12 8.65 5.45
N ARG A 112 -11.16 9.48 5.88
CA ARG A 112 -11.46 10.65 6.73
C ARG A 112 -12.39 11.65 6.05
N ARG A 113 -12.15 11.96 4.78
CA ARG A 113 -13.02 12.87 4.00
C ARG A 113 -14.42 12.30 3.80
N ILE A 114 -14.56 10.98 3.66
CA ILE A 114 -15.88 10.33 3.61
C ILE A 114 -16.54 10.44 4.97
N ALA A 115 -15.84 10.08 6.05
CA ALA A 115 -16.36 10.13 7.41
C ALA A 115 -16.89 11.53 7.78
N GLU A 116 -16.13 12.58 7.44
CA GLU A 116 -16.54 13.99 7.61
C GLU A 116 -17.86 14.30 6.88
N ARG A 117 -18.10 13.76 5.68
CA ARG A 117 -19.37 13.98 4.95
C ARG A 117 -20.56 13.31 5.62
N TYR A 118 -20.31 12.20 6.31
CA TYR A 118 -21.31 11.46 7.09
C TYR A 118 -21.41 11.97 8.54
N ALA A 119 -20.65 13.02 8.91
CA ALA A 119 -20.52 13.50 10.29
C ALA A 119 -20.12 12.39 11.28
N MET A 120 -19.25 11.49 10.82
CA MET A 120 -18.72 10.35 11.57
C MET A 120 -17.20 10.50 11.74
N THR A 121 -16.65 9.85 12.75
CA THR A 121 -15.22 9.53 12.84
C THR A 121 -14.86 8.41 11.86
N THR A 122 -13.56 8.23 11.57
CA THR A 122 -13.11 7.13 10.71
C THR A 122 -13.45 5.75 11.27
N ASN A 123 -13.42 5.60 12.60
CA ASN A 123 -13.79 4.35 13.25
C ASN A 123 -15.29 4.07 13.11
N GLU A 124 -16.14 5.07 13.32
CA GLU A 124 -17.59 4.94 13.12
C GLU A 124 -17.92 4.63 11.65
N LEU A 125 -17.24 5.29 10.70
CA LEU A 125 -17.40 4.97 9.28
C LEU A 125 -17.00 3.52 8.96
N ASN A 126 -15.93 3.01 9.56
CA ASN A 126 -15.50 1.62 9.35
C ASN A 126 -16.56 0.63 9.84
N VAL A 127 -17.15 0.85 11.03
CA VAL A 127 -18.25 0.01 11.54
C VAL A 127 -19.49 0.15 10.67
N TYR A 128 -19.80 1.37 10.22
CA TYR A 128 -20.93 1.64 9.34
C TYR A 128 -20.80 0.91 7.99
N ALA A 129 -19.60 0.88 7.41
CA ALA A 129 -19.30 0.21 6.14
C ALA A 129 -19.57 -1.30 6.17
N GLU A 130 -19.50 -1.97 7.33
CA GLU A 130 -19.79 -3.41 7.46
C GLU A 130 -21.21 -3.79 7.01
N THR A 131 -22.15 -2.85 7.09
CA THR A 131 -23.56 -3.03 6.67
C THR A 131 -23.98 -2.13 5.51
N HIS A 132 -23.11 -1.23 5.06
CA HIS A 132 -23.38 -0.20 4.06
C HIS A 132 -22.33 -0.26 2.93
N PRO A 133 -22.48 -1.20 1.98
CA PRO A 133 -21.50 -1.46 0.93
C PRO A 133 -21.29 -0.28 -0.04
N GLU A 134 -22.18 0.72 -0.03
CA GLU A 134 -21.98 1.97 -0.76
C GLU A 134 -20.75 2.75 -0.29
N ILE A 135 -20.33 2.61 0.98
CA ILE A 135 -19.14 3.28 1.52
C ILE A 135 -17.88 2.71 0.87
N ASP A 136 -17.76 1.39 0.81
CA ASP A 136 -16.65 0.72 0.12
C ASP A 136 -16.66 1.06 -1.37
N ARG A 137 -17.83 1.06 -2.01
CA ARG A 137 -17.96 1.48 -3.42
C ARG A 137 -17.49 2.92 -3.63
N GLU A 138 -17.80 3.84 -2.72
CA GLU A 138 -17.38 5.23 -2.82
C GLU A 138 -15.85 5.37 -2.69
N ILE A 139 -15.21 4.58 -1.81
CA ILE A 139 -13.75 4.51 -1.70
C ILE A 139 -13.14 4.01 -3.02
N ASP A 140 -13.68 2.92 -3.55
CA ASP A 140 -13.19 2.28 -4.78
C ASP A 140 -13.34 3.23 -5.98
N ASP A 141 -14.50 3.85 -6.14
CA ASP A 141 -14.77 4.78 -7.23
C ASP A 141 -13.91 6.04 -7.13
N THR A 142 -13.56 6.46 -5.91
CA THR A 142 -12.57 7.52 -5.71
C THR A 142 -11.22 7.14 -6.32
N PHE A 143 -10.70 5.93 -6.06
CA PHE A 143 -9.43 5.50 -6.66
C PHE A 143 -9.52 5.34 -8.18
N LYS A 144 -10.60 4.75 -8.70
CA LYS A 144 -10.81 4.62 -10.16
C LYS A 144 -10.82 5.97 -10.87
N SER A 145 -11.38 7.00 -10.23
CA SER A 145 -11.42 8.36 -10.81
C SER A 145 -10.05 9.02 -10.98
N LEU A 146 -9.00 8.48 -10.34
CA LEU A 146 -7.63 9.00 -10.41
C LEU A 146 -6.85 8.46 -11.62
N VAL A 147 -7.42 7.56 -12.42
CA VAL A 147 -6.71 6.83 -13.50
C VAL A 147 -6.03 7.72 -14.55
N ASP A 148 -6.58 8.92 -14.78
CA ASP A 148 -6.08 9.89 -15.76
C ASP A 148 -5.17 10.97 -15.14
N ALA A 149 -4.77 10.81 -13.87
CA ALA A 149 -3.84 11.74 -13.22
C ALA A 149 -2.42 11.60 -13.81
N ASN A 150 -1.68 12.71 -13.85
CA ASN A 150 -0.36 12.77 -14.49
C ASN A 150 0.78 13.16 -13.53
N SER A 151 0.50 13.41 -12.25
CA SER A 151 1.50 13.82 -11.26
C SER A 151 1.03 13.43 -9.86
N LEU A 152 0.94 12.12 -9.61
CA LEU A 152 0.27 11.60 -8.42
C LEU A 152 1.05 10.45 -7.77
N ILE A 153 1.22 10.52 -6.45
CA ILE A 153 1.62 9.40 -5.60
C ILE A 153 0.38 8.91 -4.85
N VAL A 154 0.10 7.61 -4.92
CA VAL A 154 -1.04 6.98 -4.25
C VAL A 154 -0.57 5.89 -3.27
N ASP A 155 -0.71 6.10 -1.97
CA ASP A 155 -0.43 5.08 -0.93
C ASP A 155 -1.73 4.35 -0.55
N SER A 156 -1.88 3.12 -1.06
CA SER A 156 -3.07 2.30 -0.85
C SER A 156 -2.78 0.84 -1.17
N ARG A 157 -3.33 -0.06 -0.35
CA ARG A 157 -3.27 -1.51 -0.56
C ARG A 157 -3.83 -1.98 -1.91
N MET A 158 -4.72 -1.18 -2.50
CA MET A 158 -5.50 -1.55 -3.70
C MET A 158 -5.36 -0.54 -4.85
N ALA A 159 -4.53 0.51 -4.72
CA ALA A 159 -4.37 1.48 -5.81
C ALA A 159 -3.83 0.83 -7.09
N TRP A 160 -2.92 -0.15 -6.97
CA TRP A 160 -2.39 -0.90 -8.10
C TRP A 160 -3.48 -1.58 -8.94
N PHE A 161 -4.58 -2.00 -8.29
CA PHE A 161 -5.71 -2.68 -8.93
C PHE A 161 -6.68 -1.68 -9.57
N PHE A 162 -7.04 -0.62 -8.86
CA PHE A 162 -7.99 0.38 -9.34
C PHE A 162 -7.37 1.38 -10.34
N ILE A 163 -6.05 1.50 -10.36
CA ILE A 163 -5.29 2.39 -11.24
C ILE A 163 -4.29 1.54 -12.04
N PRO A 164 -4.75 0.75 -13.03
CA PRO A 164 -3.89 -0.19 -13.75
C PRO A 164 -2.78 0.49 -14.56
N THR A 165 -2.96 1.77 -14.90
CA THR A 165 -1.99 2.62 -15.62
C THR A 165 -0.84 3.12 -14.74
N SER A 166 -0.94 2.97 -13.41
CA SER A 166 0.11 3.39 -12.49
C SER A 166 1.35 2.51 -12.58
N PHE A 167 2.50 3.09 -12.22
CA PHE A 167 3.72 2.37 -11.88
C PHE A 167 3.56 1.77 -10.48
N LYS A 168 3.47 0.44 -10.41
CA LYS A 168 3.06 -0.31 -9.22
C LYS A 168 4.30 -0.71 -8.42
N VAL A 169 4.49 -0.08 -7.26
CA VAL A 169 5.64 -0.34 -6.40
C VAL A 169 5.19 -1.05 -5.12
N PHE A 170 5.87 -2.16 -4.78
CA PHE A 170 5.69 -2.87 -3.52
C PHE A 170 6.91 -2.71 -2.62
N LEU A 171 6.73 -2.10 -1.46
CA LEU A 171 7.76 -2.00 -0.43
C LEU A 171 7.67 -3.19 0.54
N LYS A 172 8.57 -4.15 0.38
CA LYS A 172 8.70 -5.32 1.24
C LYS A 172 9.58 -4.99 2.45
N THR A 173 9.35 -5.64 3.59
CA THR A 173 10.24 -5.52 4.77
C THR A 173 10.19 -6.77 5.64
N ASN A 174 11.35 -7.18 6.16
CA ASN A 174 11.42 -8.26 7.15
C ASN A 174 10.46 -7.99 8.32
N ILE A 175 9.68 -9.01 8.70
CA ILE A 175 8.64 -8.88 9.72
C ILE A 175 9.16 -8.38 11.08
N VAL A 176 10.38 -8.76 11.47
CA VAL A 176 11.00 -8.33 12.72
C VAL A 176 11.38 -6.85 12.65
N VAL A 177 11.90 -6.39 11.51
CA VAL A 177 12.19 -4.96 11.29
C VAL A 177 10.90 -4.15 11.22
N SER A 178 9.87 -4.67 10.56
CA SER A 178 8.53 -4.08 10.55
C SER A 178 7.96 -3.91 11.95
N ALA A 179 8.00 -4.97 12.76
CA ALA A 179 7.58 -4.94 14.16
C ALA A 179 8.37 -3.88 14.97
N LYS A 180 9.71 -3.88 14.87
CA LYS A 180 10.56 -2.87 15.54
C LYS A 180 10.21 -1.44 15.13
N ARG A 181 10.00 -1.18 13.84
CA ARG A 181 9.64 0.16 13.33
C ARG A 181 8.27 0.60 13.83
N ILE A 182 7.31 -0.32 13.91
CA ILE A 182 5.95 0.00 14.35
C ILE A 182 5.92 0.23 15.86
N SER A 183 6.50 -0.67 16.65
CA SER A 183 6.59 -0.52 18.11
C SER A 183 7.38 0.73 18.52
N GLY A 184 8.32 1.19 17.70
CA GLY A 184 9.09 2.41 17.92
C GLY A 184 8.42 3.71 17.44
N ASP A 185 7.32 3.65 16.67
CA ASP A 185 6.68 4.85 16.12
C ASP A 185 5.67 5.44 17.10
N GLN A 186 6.11 6.40 17.91
CA GLN A 186 5.30 7.09 18.91
C GLN A 186 4.06 7.81 18.35
N ARG A 187 3.95 8.00 17.03
CA ARG A 187 2.77 8.59 16.39
C ARG A 187 1.63 7.59 16.22
N ARG A 188 1.89 6.29 16.42
CA ARG A 188 0.90 5.22 16.32
C ARG A 188 0.24 5.00 17.69
N ILE A 189 -0.68 5.89 18.02
CA ILE A 189 -1.36 5.96 19.33
C ILE A 189 -2.14 4.67 19.68
N ASN A 190 -2.53 3.88 18.67
CA ASN A 190 -3.38 2.69 18.84
C ASN A 190 -2.61 1.36 18.70
N GLU A 191 -1.28 1.37 18.60
CA GLU A 191 -0.47 0.17 18.38
C GLU A 191 0.60 0.04 19.48
N ASN A 192 0.15 -0.16 20.74
CA ASN A 192 1.03 -0.52 21.84
C ASN A 192 1.15 -2.05 21.89
N TYR A 193 2.34 -2.57 21.61
CA TYR A 193 2.65 -3.99 21.73
C TYR A 193 3.55 -4.22 22.95
N GLU A 194 3.31 -5.31 23.67
CA GLU A 194 4.11 -5.71 24.83
C GLU A 194 5.48 -6.25 24.40
N SER A 195 5.59 -6.77 23.17
CA SER A 195 6.84 -7.31 22.62
C SER A 195 6.92 -7.21 21.09
N ILE A 196 8.14 -7.37 20.55
CA ILE A 196 8.38 -7.44 19.10
C ILE A 196 7.69 -8.68 18.48
N GLN A 197 7.65 -9.78 19.23
CA GLN A 197 6.99 -11.02 18.82
C GLN A 197 5.48 -10.82 18.69
N GLU A 198 4.85 -10.18 19.67
CA GLU A 198 3.43 -9.85 19.61
C GLU A 198 3.13 -8.91 18.43
N ALA A 199 3.94 -7.88 18.23
CA ALA A 199 3.82 -6.97 17.09
C ALA A 199 3.91 -7.73 15.75
N ALA A 200 4.88 -8.65 15.62
CA ALA A 200 5.03 -9.49 14.43
C ALA A 200 3.80 -10.37 14.17
N LEU A 201 3.28 -11.05 15.20
CA LEU A 201 2.05 -11.86 15.11
C LEU A 201 0.86 -11.03 14.65
N LYS A 202 0.66 -9.86 15.24
CA LYS A 202 -0.44 -8.93 14.87
C LYS A 202 -0.33 -8.43 13.44
N ILE A 203 0.89 -8.19 12.94
CA ILE A 203 1.11 -7.83 11.54
C ILE A 203 0.73 -8.99 10.62
N VAL A 204 1.10 -10.23 10.97
CA VAL A 204 0.74 -11.43 10.19
C VAL A 204 -0.77 -11.65 10.18
N GLU A 205 -1.44 -11.55 11.33
CA GLU A 205 -2.91 -11.64 11.44
C GLU A 205 -3.60 -10.60 10.56
N ARG A 206 -3.15 -9.35 10.64
CA ARG A 206 -3.69 -8.26 9.81
C ARG A 206 -3.50 -8.53 8.33
N LYS A 207 -2.32 -9.00 7.92
CA LYS A 207 -1.99 -9.33 6.53
C LYS A 207 -2.88 -10.47 6.01
N LYS A 208 -3.11 -11.53 6.80
CA LYS A 208 -4.04 -12.63 6.46
C LYS A 208 -5.48 -12.14 6.32
N SER A 209 -5.93 -11.28 7.24
CA SER A 209 -7.26 -10.68 7.19
C SER A 209 -7.46 -9.80 5.95
N GLU A 210 -6.47 -8.94 5.62
CA GLU A 210 -6.47 -8.10 4.43
C GLU A 210 -6.57 -8.94 3.14
N VAL A 211 -5.75 -9.99 3.00
CA VAL A 211 -5.78 -10.90 1.84
C VAL A 211 -7.14 -11.60 1.70
N LYS A 212 -7.66 -12.17 2.79
CA LYS A 212 -8.97 -12.84 2.79
C LYS A 212 -10.06 -11.89 2.31
N ARG A 213 -10.05 -10.65 2.81
CA ARG A 213 -11.01 -9.62 2.47
C ARG A 213 -10.93 -9.24 0.98
N TYR A 214 -9.74 -8.99 0.45
CA TYR A 214 -9.58 -8.59 -0.96
C TYR A 214 -9.86 -9.73 -1.94
N LYS A 215 -9.54 -10.98 -1.58
CA LYS A 215 -9.96 -12.16 -2.35
C LYS A 215 -11.48 -12.27 -2.42
N GLN A 216 -12.16 -12.08 -1.30
CA GLN A 216 -13.62 -12.15 -1.24
C GLN A 216 -14.30 -11.04 -2.07
N TYR A 217 -13.82 -9.80 -2.00
CA TYR A 217 -14.49 -8.68 -2.68
C TYR A 217 -14.08 -8.48 -4.13
N TYR A 218 -12.82 -8.77 -4.48
CA TYR A 218 -12.25 -8.40 -5.77
C TYR A 218 -11.63 -9.58 -6.52
N GLY A 219 -11.54 -10.76 -5.90
CA GLY A 219 -10.90 -11.93 -6.51
C GLY A 219 -9.38 -11.80 -6.68
N VAL A 220 -8.74 -10.83 -6.00
CA VAL A 220 -7.30 -10.57 -6.13
C VAL A 220 -6.55 -10.75 -4.81
N ASP A 221 -5.28 -11.10 -4.91
CA ASP A 221 -4.36 -11.20 -3.77
C ASP A 221 -3.37 -10.02 -3.79
N CYS A 222 -3.44 -9.15 -2.79
CA CYS A 222 -2.52 -8.01 -2.69
C CYS A 222 -1.07 -8.42 -2.36
N LEU A 223 -0.83 -9.69 -2.01
CA LEU A 223 0.48 -10.28 -1.77
C LEU A 223 0.99 -11.11 -2.92
N ASP A 224 0.20 -11.30 -3.98
CA ASP A 224 0.73 -11.80 -5.23
C ASP A 224 1.65 -10.72 -5.81
N LEU A 225 2.95 -10.91 -5.58
CA LEU A 225 4.01 -9.98 -5.94
C LEU A 225 4.13 -9.80 -7.47
N THR A 226 3.58 -10.73 -8.26
CA THR A 226 3.59 -10.62 -9.72
C THR A 226 2.71 -9.49 -10.24
N ASN A 227 1.84 -8.91 -9.39
CA ASN A 227 1.02 -7.75 -9.73
C ASN A 227 1.78 -6.42 -9.81
N TYR A 228 3.03 -6.37 -9.32
CA TYR A 228 3.80 -5.13 -9.18
C TYR A 228 4.88 -5.00 -10.24
N ASP A 229 5.19 -3.76 -10.62
CA ASP A 229 6.22 -3.42 -11.60
C ASP A 229 7.61 -3.38 -10.93
N LEU A 230 7.65 -3.00 -9.66
CA LEU A 230 8.86 -2.89 -8.88
C LEU A 230 8.63 -3.37 -7.43
N ILE A 231 9.48 -4.28 -6.96
CA ILE A 231 9.50 -4.73 -5.57
C ILE A 231 10.82 -4.30 -4.95
N ILE A 232 10.77 -3.68 -3.77
CA ILE A 232 11.97 -3.24 -3.05
C ILE A 232 11.86 -3.67 -1.60
N ASP A 233 12.84 -4.43 -1.14
CA ASP A 233 13.04 -4.72 0.26
C ASP A 233 13.71 -3.54 0.96
N THR A 234 13.02 -2.97 1.95
CA THR A 234 13.49 -1.80 2.69
C THR A 234 14.20 -2.17 4.00
N THR A 235 14.51 -3.45 4.24
CA THR A 235 15.05 -3.94 5.50
C THR A 235 16.38 -3.26 5.86
N GLU A 236 17.30 -3.14 4.89
CA GLU A 236 18.68 -2.69 5.14
C GLU A 236 19.05 -1.38 4.43
N ILE A 237 18.13 -0.81 3.63
CA ILE A 237 18.34 0.44 2.90
C ILE A 237 17.50 1.59 3.46
N SER A 238 18.02 2.80 3.31
CA SER A 238 17.39 4.04 3.75
C SER A 238 16.22 4.44 2.84
N PRO A 239 15.28 5.27 3.33
CA PRO A 239 14.20 5.80 2.49
C PRO A 239 14.69 6.56 1.25
N ASP A 240 15.83 7.25 1.33
CA ASP A 240 16.43 7.95 0.19
C ASP A 240 16.95 6.96 -0.87
N GLU A 241 17.67 5.90 -0.45
CA GLU A 241 18.08 4.81 -1.34
C GLU A 241 16.86 4.14 -2.03
N VAL A 242 15.75 3.95 -1.29
CA VAL A 242 14.49 3.45 -1.88
C VAL A 242 13.94 4.41 -2.93
N CYS A 243 13.91 5.71 -2.64
CA CYS A 243 13.39 6.72 -3.58
C CYS A 243 14.25 6.78 -4.85
N ASP A 244 15.57 6.70 -4.74
CA ASP A 244 16.48 6.70 -5.89
C ASP A 244 16.21 5.52 -6.83
N ILE A 245 15.97 4.32 -6.27
CA ILE A 245 15.59 3.14 -7.06
C ILE A 245 14.23 3.37 -7.73
N ILE A 246 13.22 3.85 -7.00
CA ILE A 246 11.89 4.12 -7.55
C ILE A 246 11.97 5.13 -8.69
N LEU A 247 12.67 6.25 -8.52
CA LEU A 247 12.81 7.28 -9.54
C LEU A 247 13.50 6.77 -10.79
N LYS A 248 14.58 5.98 -10.63
CA LYS A 248 15.31 5.39 -11.74
C LYS A 248 14.45 4.42 -12.55
N GLU A 249 13.69 3.55 -11.88
CA GLU A 249 12.85 2.57 -12.54
C GLU A 249 11.56 3.18 -13.10
N PHE A 250 10.95 4.12 -12.37
CA PHE A 250 9.85 4.93 -12.87
C PHE A 250 10.24 5.65 -14.15
N ALA A 251 11.51 6.08 -14.27
CA ALA A 251 11.98 6.71 -15.48
C ALA A 251 12.00 5.84 -16.71
N LYS A 252 12.39 4.59 -16.55
CA LYS A 252 12.30 3.59 -17.61
C LYS A 252 10.84 3.27 -17.93
N PHE A 253 10.00 3.13 -16.91
CA PHE A 253 8.58 2.85 -17.06
C PHE A 253 7.86 3.94 -17.87
N THR A 254 8.11 5.22 -17.57
CA THR A 254 7.49 6.33 -18.33
C THR A 254 8.00 6.44 -19.76
N HIS A 255 9.20 5.92 -20.05
CA HIS A 255 9.76 5.95 -21.39
C HIS A 255 9.13 4.88 -22.29
N ASP A 256 8.93 3.67 -21.78
CA ASP A 256 8.25 2.57 -22.49
C ASP A 256 7.50 1.67 -21.52
N SER A 257 6.28 2.06 -21.17
CA SER A 257 5.45 1.31 -20.22
C SER A 257 5.00 -0.05 -20.77
N ARG A 258 4.98 -0.23 -22.10
CA ARG A 258 4.53 -1.49 -22.72
C ARG A 258 5.59 -2.57 -22.66
N HIS A 259 6.87 -2.20 -22.71
CA HIS A 259 7.99 -3.15 -22.65
C HIS A 259 8.80 -3.04 -21.35
N TYR A 260 8.29 -2.32 -20.35
CA TYR A 260 8.94 -2.22 -19.06
C TYR A 260 9.07 -3.61 -18.41
N LYS A 261 10.31 -4.02 -18.16
CA LYS A 261 10.61 -5.28 -17.47
C LYS A 261 10.44 -5.08 -15.96
N LYS A 262 9.57 -5.88 -15.36
CA LYS A 262 9.37 -5.91 -13.89
C LYS A 262 10.67 -6.26 -13.18
N ARG A 263 10.90 -5.68 -12.01
CA ARG A 263 12.13 -5.89 -11.23
C ARG A 263 11.84 -6.08 -9.76
N ALA A 264 12.67 -6.87 -9.09
CA ALA A 264 12.63 -7.03 -7.65
C ALA A 264 14.03 -6.93 -7.07
N PHE A 265 14.17 -6.14 -6.01
CA PHE A 265 15.41 -6.02 -5.25
C PHE A 265 15.13 -6.43 -3.81
N VAL A 266 15.80 -7.48 -3.35
CA VAL A 266 15.55 -8.08 -2.03
C VAL A 266 16.83 -8.12 -1.23
N SER A 267 16.75 -7.98 0.10
CA SER A 267 17.92 -8.21 0.94
C SER A 267 18.33 -9.67 0.82
N PRO A 268 19.61 -9.98 0.52
CA PRO A 268 20.06 -11.36 0.47
C PRO A 268 19.93 -12.07 1.83
N LYS A 269 19.84 -11.32 2.94
CA LYS A 269 19.59 -11.87 4.29
C LYS A 269 18.11 -12.20 4.57
N ASN A 270 17.22 -11.91 3.62
CA ASN A 270 15.82 -12.31 3.66
C ASN A 270 15.51 -13.45 2.66
N LEU A 271 16.52 -13.99 1.99
CA LEU A 271 16.38 -15.10 1.04
C LEU A 271 16.82 -16.41 1.68
N TYR A 272 15.90 -17.38 1.76
CA TYR A 272 16.12 -18.66 2.42
C TYR A 272 16.56 -19.73 1.41
N PRO A 273 17.69 -20.42 1.61
CA PRO A 273 18.17 -21.43 0.68
C PRO A 273 17.28 -22.67 0.68
N THR A 274 17.07 -23.24 -0.51
CA THR A 274 16.50 -24.58 -0.69
C THR A 274 17.56 -25.62 -1.07
N LEU A 275 18.75 -25.17 -1.47
CA LEU A 275 19.93 -25.97 -1.77
C LEU A 275 21.20 -25.33 -1.16
N PRO A 276 22.26 -26.11 -0.89
CA PRO A 276 23.55 -25.55 -0.45
C PRO A 276 24.20 -24.62 -1.48
N THR A 277 24.03 -24.90 -2.78
CA THR A 277 24.53 -24.10 -3.89
C THR A 277 23.89 -24.56 -5.20
N ASP A 278 23.95 -23.74 -6.24
CA ASP A 278 23.69 -24.11 -7.63
C ASP A 278 24.51 -23.21 -8.58
N ASP A 279 24.54 -23.55 -9.87
CA ASP A 279 25.27 -22.81 -10.92
C ASP A 279 24.35 -21.92 -11.79
N SER A 280 23.13 -21.66 -11.35
CA SER A 280 22.15 -20.90 -12.14
C SER A 280 22.56 -19.44 -12.25
N GLU A 281 22.45 -18.89 -13.47
CA GLU A 281 22.79 -17.49 -13.73
C GLU A 281 21.76 -16.51 -13.13
N SER A 282 20.49 -16.90 -13.07
CA SER A 282 19.39 -16.07 -12.57
C SER A 282 18.98 -16.46 -11.16
N VAL A 283 18.83 -15.47 -10.29
CA VAL A 283 18.25 -15.67 -8.95
C VAL A 283 16.72 -15.67 -9.06
N LYS A 284 16.13 -16.85 -8.87
CA LYS A 284 14.67 -17.03 -8.86
C LYS A 284 14.21 -17.31 -7.45
N VAL A 285 13.13 -16.65 -7.05
CA VAL A 285 12.60 -16.69 -5.70
C VAL A 285 11.11 -17.01 -5.76
N THR A 286 10.62 -17.75 -4.79
CA THR A 286 9.18 -17.93 -4.60
C THR A 286 8.80 -17.55 -3.17
N TYR A 287 7.63 -16.91 -3.04
CA TYR A 287 7.12 -16.46 -1.75
C TYR A 287 6.13 -17.49 -1.21
N TYR A 288 6.48 -18.13 -0.10
CA TYR A 288 5.67 -19.17 0.54
C TYR A 288 5.69 -19.00 2.06
N ASP A 289 4.51 -19.14 2.68
CA ASP A 289 4.28 -18.97 4.13
C ASP A 289 5.00 -17.76 4.77
N SER A 290 5.00 -16.61 4.08
CA SER A 290 5.64 -15.36 4.52
C SER A 290 7.16 -15.25 4.32
N PHE A 291 7.80 -16.25 3.71
CA PHE A 291 9.25 -16.28 3.45
C PHE A 291 9.57 -16.33 1.96
N ASP A 292 10.72 -15.78 1.59
CA ASP A 292 11.24 -15.78 0.22
C ASP A 292 12.27 -16.92 0.08
N TYR A 293 11.91 -17.98 -0.63
CA TYR A 293 12.80 -19.12 -0.85
C TYR A 293 13.54 -19.00 -2.17
N ILE A 294 14.84 -19.24 -2.15
CA ILE A 294 15.68 -19.31 -3.35
C ILE A 294 15.32 -20.60 -4.09
N VAL A 295 14.83 -20.49 -5.31
CA VAL A 295 14.57 -21.63 -6.19
C VAL A 295 15.78 -21.92 -7.08
N SER A 296 16.48 -20.87 -7.51
CA SER A 296 17.73 -20.96 -8.26
C SER A 296 18.61 -19.74 -8.00
N GLY A 297 19.91 -19.84 -8.28
CA GLY A 297 20.89 -18.77 -8.12
C GLY A 297 21.48 -18.70 -6.72
N HIS A 298 21.52 -19.82 -5.98
CA HIS A 298 22.06 -19.87 -4.62
C HIS A 298 23.49 -19.32 -4.54
N ARG A 299 24.36 -19.65 -5.50
CA ARG A 299 25.72 -19.11 -5.55
C ARG A 299 25.74 -17.58 -5.65
N ALA A 300 24.88 -16.99 -6.48
CA ALA A 300 24.81 -15.54 -6.63
C ALA A 300 24.33 -14.86 -5.34
N VAL A 301 23.40 -15.47 -4.60
CA VAL A 301 22.98 -14.98 -3.28
C VAL A 301 24.13 -15.08 -2.27
N ALA A 302 24.84 -16.21 -2.24
CA ALA A 302 26.02 -16.40 -1.39
C ALA A 302 27.13 -15.37 -1.70
N ASP A 303 27.38 -15.08 -2.98
CA ASP A 303 28.34 -14.07 -3.42
C ASP A 303 27.92 -12.67 -2.95
N SER A 304 26.63 -12.35 -3.05
CA SER A 304 26.05 -11.09 -2.59
C SER A 304 26.17 -10.91 -1.07
N LEU A 305 25.93 -11.99 -0.30
CA LEU A 305 26.15 -12.01 1.16
C LEU A 305 27.62 -11.74 1.50
N ARG A 306 28.56 -12.43 0.84
CA ARG A 306 30.00 -12.24 1.04
C ARG A 306 30.48 -10.85 0.67
N ALA A 307 29.89 -10.24 -0.35
CA ALA A 307 30.18 -8.87 -0.76
C ALA A 307 29.60 -7.80 0.19
N GLY A 308 28.74 -8.19 1.14
CA GLY A 308 28.05 -7.26 2.04
C GLY A 308 27.00 -6.40 1.33
N SER A 309 26.48 -6.88 0.19
CA SER A 309 25.44 -6.19 -0.57
C SER A 309 24.14 -6.12 0.24
N LYS A 310 23.52 -4.94 0.29
CA LYS A 310 22.22 -4.74 0.97
C LYS A 310 21.03 -5.25 0.15
N LEU A 311 21.21 -5.36 -1.17
CA LEU A 311 20.17 -5.79 -2.12
C LEU A 311 20.79 -6.66 -3.21
N ILE A 312 20.01 -7.63 -3.68
CA ILE A 312 20.26 -8.41 -4.89
C ILE A 312 19.00 -8.38 -5.77
N GLU A 313 19.19 -8.35 -7.10
CA GLU A 313 18.07 -8.47 -8.03
C GLU A 313 17.58 -9.92 -8.12
N VAL A 314 16.27 -10.12 -8.07
CA VAL A 314 15.63 -11.43 -8.12
C VAL A 314 14.45 -11.44 -9.08
N GLU A 315 14.07 -12.62 -9.54
CA GLU A 315 12.83 -12.87 -10.28
C GLU A 315 11.87 -13.68 -9.40
N TYR A 316 10.70 -13.10 -9.09
CA TYR A 316 9.65 -13.84 -8.39
C TYR A 316 8.92 -14.76 -9.37
N ILE A 317 8.91 -16.05 -9.06
CA ILE A 317 8.15 -17.06 -9.78
C ILE A 317 6.98 -17.56 -8.94
N MET A 318 5.90 -17.97 -9.62
CA MET A 318 4.78 -18.59 -8.94
C MET A 318 5.26 -19.85 -8.20
N PRO A 319 4.76 -20.10 -6.98
CA PRO A 319 5.05 -21.35 -6.30
C PRO A 319 4.52 -22.48 -7.17
N ASP A 320 5.41 -23.34 -7.67
CA ASP A 320 5.00 -24.69 -8.04
C ASP A 320 4.34 -25.29 -6.78
N ASN A 321 3.26 -26.06 -6.93
CA ASN A 321 2.53 -26.73 -5.83
C ASN A 321 3.40 -27.76 -5.04
N LYS A 322 4.73 -27.63 -5.07
CA LYS A 322 5.70 -28.35 -4.29
C LYS A 322 5.71 -27.79 -2.87
N ASP A 323 5.53 -28.67 -1.89
CA ASP A 323 5.71 -28.34 -0.49
C ASP A 323 7.17 -27.92 -0.23
N ILE A 324 7.43 -26.61 -0.24
CA ILE A 324 8.72 -26.07 0.20
C ILE A 324 8.81 -26.31 1.70
N THR A 325 9.59 -27.31 2.08
CA THR A 325 9.83 -27.64 3.47
C THR A 325 11.18 -27.06 3.89
N PRO A 326 11.23 -26.19 4.91
CA PRO A 326 12.48 -25.62 5.41
C PRO A 326 13.41 -26.71 5.96
N ASP A 327 14.63 -26.81 5.42
CA ASP A 327 15.69 -27.64 6.00
C ASP A 327 16.48 -26.83 7.04
N LYS A 328 16.18 -27.09 8.33
CA LYS A 328 16.86 -26.43 9.46
C LYS A 328 18.37 -26.67 9.49
N THR A 329 18.85 -27.80 8.98
CA THR A 329 20.28 -28.10 8.92
C THR A 329 20.94 -27.21 7.88
N LEU A 330 20.33 -27.10 6.69
CA LEU A 330 20.78 -26.21 5.63
C LEU A 330 20.77 -24.74 6.09
N LEU A 331 19.71 -24.29 6.76
CA LEU A 331 19.62 -22.91 7.27
C LEU A 331 20.75 -22.58 8.24
N ARG A 332 21.10 -23.51 9.15
CA ARG A 332 22.23 -23.32 10.08
C ARG A 332 23.57 -23.29 9.36
N GLN A 333 23.79 -24.20 8.41
CA GLN A 333 25.01 -24.24 7.61
C GLN A 333 25.17 -22.95 6.79
N TRP A 334 24.09 -22.45 6.21
CA TRP A 334 24.07 -21.21 5.42
C TRP A 334 24.43 -19.99 6.27
N GLN A 335 23.79 -19.83 7.43
CA GLN A 335 24.10 -18.77 8.41
C GLN A 335 25.58 -18.81 8.84
N GLN A 336 26.09 -20.00 9.17
CA GLN A 336 27.47 -20.19 9.56
C GLN A 336 28.46 -19.88 8.43
N ALA A 337 28.18 -20.35 7.20
CA ALA A 337 29.06 -20.16 6.05
C ALA A 337 29.16 -18.69 5.59
N HIS A 338 28.11 -17.90 5.84
CA HIS A 338 28.02 -16.51 5.39
C HIS A 338 28.08 -15.47 6.52
N GLY A 339 28.24 -15.91 7.77
CA GLY A 339 28.52 -15.04 8.90
C GLY A 339 27.37 -14.10 9.28
N PHE A 340 26.12 -14.58 9.23
CA PHE A 340 24.95 -13.82 9.66
C PHE A 340 23.89 -14.73 10.30
N GLU A 341 22.97 -14.13 11.05
CA GLU A 341 21.79 -14.82 11.58
C GLU A 341 20.51 -14.26 10.93
N TYR A 342 19.59 -15.14 10.57
CA TYR A 342 18.25 -14.72 10.15
C TYR A 342 17.51 -14.10 11.33
N LEU A 343 16.81 -13.00 11.07
CA LEU A 343 15.99 -12.36 12.10
C LEU A 343 14.79 -13.22 12.53
N ILE A 344 14.34 -14.09 11.63
CA ILE A 344 13.26 -15.05 11.83
C ILE A 344 13.52 -16.26 10.92
N GLU A 345 13.25 -17.46 11.41
CA GLU A 345 13.33 -18.70 10.62
C GLU A 345 11.92 -19.19 10.26
N PRO A 346 11.74 -19.89 9.12
CA PRO A 346 10.45 -20.44 8.72
C PRO A 346 9.94 -21.62 9.55
#